data_AF-A0A6C1BVZ8-F1
#
_entry.id   AF-A0A6C1BVZ8-F1
#
_cell.length_a   1.000
_cell.length_b   1.000
_cell.length_c   1.000
_cell.angle_alpha   90.00
_cell.angle_beta   90.00
_cell.angle_gamma   90.00
#
_symmetry.space_group_name_H-M   'P 1'
#
loop_
_entity.id
_entity.type
_entity.pdbx_description
1 polymer ?
#
loop_
_entity_poly.entity_id
_entity_poly.type
_entity_poly.pdbx_seq_one_letter_code
_entity_poly.pdbx_strand_id
1 'polypeptide(L)'
;MEDVKQLVRELLEEVKSLEAKLDEVVKPLEETSSTIPMASGSLEDVIKFTEQSVHQIMGIINDLMKELEKVQEDVDFLLSLNPVSSIRSRLESIKERSKKLSELLLQVITLMSFQDLASQQIKRVIEVLDNIKKTILKIVLSSIEASSLSIEQKEKIVGKATEMLTGDRIFQEDVDKLLEELGL
;
A
#
# COMPACT_ATOMS: atom_id res chain seq x y z
N MET A 1 33.98 -6.44 -51.31
CA MET A 1 33.00 -5.36 -51.05
C MET A 1 31.58 -5.91 -50.90
N GLU A 2 31.22 -7.00 -51.57
CA GLU A 2 29.95 -7.76 -51.36
C GLU A 2 29.77 -8.21 -49.90
N ASP A 3 30.77 -8.88 -49.32
CA ASP A 3 30.67 -9.46 -47.97
C ASP A 3 30.47 -8.43 -46.86
N VAL A 4 31.06 -7.24 -47.01
CA VAL A 4 30.88 -6.13 -46.06
C VAL A 4 29.47 -5.56 -46.15
N LYS A 5 28.86 -5.51 -47.35
CA LYS A 5 27.47 -5.09 -47.52
C LYS A 5 26.49 -6.12 -46.94
N GLN A 6 26.82 -7.41 -47.00
CA GLN A 6 26.02 -8.48 -46.44
C GLN A 6 26.07 -8.44 -44.91
N LEU A 7 27.27 -8.30 -44.33
CA LEU A 7 27.45 -8.17 -42.88
C LEU A 7 26.72 -6.94 -42.31
N VAL A 8 26.78 -5.81 -43.01
CA VAL A 8 26.07 -4.58 -42.60
C VAL A 8 24.55 -4.74 -42.68
N ARG A 9 24.04 -5.54 -43.63
CA ARG A 9 22.60 -5.86 -43.72
C ARG A 9 22.13 -6.77 -42.60
N GLU A 10 22.91 -7.81 -42.28
CA GLU A 10 22.60 -8.72 -41.17
C GLU A 10 22.62 -7.97 -39.82
N LEU A 11 23.61 -7.11 -39.61
CA LEU A 11 23.66 -6.22 -38.43
C LEU A 11 22.45 -5.28 -38.36
N LEU A 12 22.03 -4.70 -39.50
CA LEU A 12 20.85 -3.82 -39.55
C LEU A 12 19.54 -4.58 -39.26
N GLU A 13 19.42 -5.84 -39.69
CA GLU A 13 18.27 -6.68 -39.35
C GLU A 13 18.28 -7.10 -37.88
N GLU A 14 19.43 -7.48 -37.33
CA GLU A 14 19.56 -7.81 -35.91
C GLU A 14 19.23 -6.61 -35.02
N VAL A 15 19.73 -5.43 -35.35
CA VAL A 15 19.42 -4.17 -34.66
C VAL A 15 17.93 -3.87 -34.72
N LYS A 16 17.30 -3.98 -35.89
CA LYS A 16 15.84 -3.79 -36.01
C LYS A 16 15.03 -4.81 -35.21
N SER A 17 15.48 -6.07 -35.15
CA SER A 17 14.81 -7.09 -34.34
C SER A 17 14.97 -6.81 -32.84
N LEU A 18 16.11 -6.26 -32.44
CA LEU A 18 16.37 -5.81 -31.07
C LEU A 18 15.48 -4.62 -30.72
N GLU A 19 15.36 -3.63 -31.61
CA GLU A 19 14.46 -2.48 -31.45
C GLU A 19 13.00 -2.93 -31.30
N ALA A 20 12.53 -3.87 -32.12
CA ALA A 20 11.16 -4.38 -32.05
C ALA A 20 10.89 -5.14 -30.74
N LYS A 21 11.85 -5.96 -30.28
CA LYS A 21 11.76 -6.64 -28.98
C LYS A 21 11.85 -5.68 -27.81
N LEU A 22 12.62 -4.60 -27.95
CA LEU A 22 12.70 -3.54 -26.96
C LEU A 22 11.37 -2.80 -26.86
N ASP A 23 10.73 -2.46 -27.99
CA ASP A 23 9.40 -1.82 -28.03
C ASP A 23 8.31 -2.70 -27.38
N GLU A 24 8.39 -4.03 -27.55
CA GLU A 24 7.52 -5.01 -26.88
C GLU A 24 7.68 -5.02 -25.35
N VAL A 25 8.87 -4.68 -24.83
CA VAL A 25 9.16 -4.60 -23.40
C VAL A 25 8.88 -3.20 -22.83
N VAL A 26 9.08 -2.15 -23.63
CA VAL A 26 8.92 -0.74 -23.23
C VAL A 26 7.44 -0.35 -23.08
N LYS A 27 6.54 -0.82 -23.96
CA LYS A 27 5.10 -0.52 -23.86
C LYS A 27 4.45 -0.98 -22.55
N PRO A 28 4.63 -2.26 -22.13
CA PRO A 28 4.17 -2.71 -20.82
C PRO A 28 4.81 -1.92 -19.68
N LEU A 29 6.06 -1.47 -19.84
CA LEU A 29 6.76 -0.62 -18.88
C LEU A 29 6.09 0.75 -18.71
N GLU A 30 5.63 1.38 -19.80
CA GLU A 30 4.91 2.67 -19.76
C GLU A 30 3.55 2.55 -19.05
N GLU A 31 2.79 1.48 -19.33
CA GLU A 31 1.51 1.21 -18.64
C GLU A 31 1.74 0.90 -17.15
N THR A 32 2.78 0.13 -16.86
CA THR A 32 3.20 -0.22 -15.49
C THR A 32 3.72 0.99 -14.72
N SER A 33 4.36 1.94 -15.42
CA SER A 33 4.94 3.16 -14.83
C SER A 33 3.91 4.01 -14.12
N SER A 34 2.68 4.12 -14.65
CA SER A 34 1.61 4.89 -14.01
C SER A 34 0.80 4.06 -13.00
N THR A 35 0.69 2.76 -13.22
CA THR A 35 -0.17 1.88 -12.42
C THR A 35 0.46 1.52 -11.07
N ILE A 36 1.79 1.33 -11.01
CA ILE A 36 2.51 0.97 -9.77
C ILE A 36 2.40 2.07 -8.70
N PRO A 37 2.67 3.36 -9.00
CA PRO A 37 2.59 4.42 -8.00
C PRO A 37 1.16 4.60 -7.48
N MET A 38 0.17 4.55 -8.38
CA MET A 38 -1.24 4.60 -8.01
C MET A 38 -1.63 3.42 -7.11
N ALA A 39 -1.17 2.21 -7.41
CA ALA A 39 -1.44 1.03 -6.59
C ALA A 39 -0.78 1.16 -5.20
N SER A 40 0.47 1.64 -5.13
CA SER A 40 1.16 1.89 -3.87
C SER A 40 0.40 2.89 -3.00
N GLY A 41 0.05 4.06 -3.54
CA GLY A 41 -0.71 5.08 -2.82
C GLY A 41 -2.10 4.60 -2.39
N SER A 42 -2.79 3.84 -3.25
CA SER A 42 -4.08 3.24 -2.90
C SER A 42 -3.96 2.24 -1.75
N LEU A 43 -2.87 1.44 -1.71
CA LEU A 43 -2.61 0.51 -0.62
C LEU A 43 -2.26 1.23 0.69
N GLU A 44 -1.54 2.35 0.63
CA GLU A 44 -1.31 3.22 1.80
C GLU A 44 -2.62 3.81 2.34
N ASP A 45 -3.51 4.27 1.46
CA ASP A 45 -4.83 4.74 1.83
C ASP A 45 -5.67 3.64 2.50
N VAL A 46 -5.59 2.40 2.00
CA VAL A 46 -6.25 1.24 2.63
C VAL A 46 -5.72 1.01 4.04
N ILE A 47 -4.41 1.06 4.26
CA ILE A 47 -3.82 0.94 5.61
C ILE A 47 -4.41 2.02 6.52
N LYS A 48 -4.34 3.28 6.09
CA LYS A 48 -4.78 4.42 6.88
C LYS A 48 -6.28 4.35 7.20
N PHE A 49 -7.12 4.06 6.22
CA PHE A 49 -8.56 3.96 6.41
C PHE A 49 -8.91 2.80 7.35
N THR A 50 -8.22 1.67 7.22
CA THR A 50 -8.42 0.51 8.09
C THR A 50 -8.02 0.82 9.53
N GLU A 51 -6.85 1.42 9.75
CA GLU A 51 -6.37 1.83 11.08
C GLU A 51 -7.31 2.84 11.74
N GLN A 52 -7.75 3.86 11.01
CA GLN A 52 -8.70 4.85 11.50
C GLN A 52 -10.05 4.21 11.86
N SER A 53 -10.57 3.33 11.01
CA SER A 53 -11.83 2.62 11.26
C SER A 53 -11.75 1.73 12.50
N VAL A 54 -10.65 0.98 12.66
CA VAL A 54 -10.41 0.16 13.85
C VAL A 54 -10.33 1.01 15.10
N HIS A 55 -9.61 2.14 15.05
CA HIS A 55 -9.53 3.05 16.19
C HIS A 55 -10.90 3.59 16.61
N GLN A 56 -11.75 3.98 15.64
CA GLN A 56 -13.12 4.43 15.91
C GLN A 56 -13.99 3.32 16.51
N ILE A 57 -13.93 2.11 15.94
CA ILE A 57 -14.68 0.95 16.46
C ILE A 57 -14.25 0.64 17.89
N MET A 58 -12.95 0.65 18.18
CA MET A 58 -12.42 0.45 19.53
C MET A 58 -12.92 1.51 20.51
N GLY A 59 -13.03 2.77 20.08
CA GLY A 59 -13.66 3.84 20.86
C GLY A 59 -15.11 3.52 21.22
N ILE A 60 -15.91 3.12 20.22
CA ILE A 60 -17.32 2.74 20.42
C ILE A 60 -17.44 1.54 21.37
N ILE A 61 -16.59 0.51 21.21
CA ILE A 61 -16.59 -0.66 22.09
C ILE A 61 -16.26 -0.28 23.53
N ASN A 62 -15.26 0.58 23.75
CA ASN A 62 -14.89 1.04 25.10
C ASN A 62 -16.06 1.79 25.78
N ASP A 63 -16.76 2.64 25.04
CA ASP A 63 -17.91 3.36 25.59
C ASP A 63 -19.09 2.41 25.86
N LEU A 64 -19.35 1.43 24.99
CA LEU A 64 -20.32 0.36 25.23
C LEU A 64 -19.98 -0.45 26.49
N MET A 65 -18.71 -0.79 26.71
CA MET A 65 -18.29 -1.51 27.91
C MET A 65 -18.54 -0.72 29.19
N LYS A 66 -18.28 0.60 29.18
CA LYS A 66 -18.61 1.49 30.32
C LYS A 66 -20.11 1.57 30.58
N GLU A 67 -20.92 1.65 29.53
CA GLU A 67 -22.38 1.66 29.69
C GLU A 67 -22.90 0.32 30.23
N LEU A 68 -22.32 -0.81 29.80
CA LEU A 68 -22.66 -2.13 30.35
C LEU A 68 -22.27 -2.27 31.82
N GLU A 69 -21.16 -1.66 32.24
CA GLU A 69 -20.73 -1.60 33.65
C GLU A 69 -21.74 -0.82 34.49
N LYS A 70 -22.16 0.38 34.05
CA LYS A 70 -23.22 1.15 34.71
C LYS A 70 -24.53 0.37 34.82
N VAL A 71 -24.93 -0.34 33.75
CA VAL A 71 -26.12 -1.20 33.78
C VAL A 71 -25.98 -2.30 34.84
N GLN A 72 -24.78 -2.86 35.03
CA GLN A 72 -24.56 -3.84 36.10
C GLN A 72 -24.64 -3.21 37.48
N GLU A 73 -24.06 -2.02 37.68
CA GLU A 73 -24.16 -1.26 38.93
C GLU A 73 -25.62 -0.93 39.29
N ASP A 74 -26.39 -0.43 38.33
CA ASP A 74 -27.81 -0.12 38.50
C ASP A 74 -28.62 -1.37 38.85
N VAL A 75 -28.35 -2.49 38.16
CA VAL A 75 -29.00 -3.77 38.45
C VAL A 75 -28.64 -4.27 39.86
N ASP A 76 -27.38 -4.13 40.28
CA ASP A 76 -26.93 -4.54 41.60
C ASP A 76 -27.53 -3.68 42.71
N PHE A 77 -27.63 -2.37 42.48
CA PHE A 77 -28.38 -1.47 43.35
C PHE A 77 -29.85 -1.92 43.46
N LEU A 78 -30.53 -2.16 42.35
CA LEU A 78 -31.94 -2.59 42.35
C LEU A 78 -32.14 -3.96 43.03
N LEU A 79 -31.21 -4.90 42.87
CA LEU A 79 -31.22 -6.19 43.55
C LEU A 79 -31.06 -6.03 45.08
N SER A 80 -30.24 -5.06 45.52
CA SER A 80 -30.03 -4.77 46.95
C SER A 80 -31.30 -4.27 47.66
N LEU A 81 -32.24 -3.69 46.92
CA LEU A 81 -33.54 -3.24 47.44
C LEU A 81 -34.51 -4.39 47.76
N ASN A 82 -34.07 -5.65 47.62
CA ASN A 82 -34.87 -6.86 47.83
C ASN A 82 -36.22 -6.84 47.07
N PRO A 83 -36.18 -6.74 45.73
CA PRO A 83 -37.38 -6.73 44.92
C PRO A 83 -38.10 -8.08 45.01
N VAL A 84 -39.40 -8.06 44.70
CA VAL A 84 -40.22 -9.28 44.59
C VAL A 84 -39.64 -10.26 43.56
N SER A 85 -39.91 -11.55 43.73
CA SER A 85 -39.27 -12.63 42.96
C SER A 85 -39.34 -12.47 41.44
N SER A 86 -40.47 -11.98 40.91
CA SER A 86 -40.65 -11.74 39.48
C SER A 86 -39.74 -10.63 38.93
N ILE A 87 -39.48 -9.58 39.72
CA ILE A 87 -38.56 -8.50 39.36
C ILE A 87 -37.11 -8.96 39.56
N ARG A 88 -36.80 -9.65 40.66
CA ARG A 88 -35.47 -10.22 40.92
C ARG A 88 -34.99 -11.09 39.76
N SER A 89 -35.82 -12.04 39.30
CA SER A 89 -35.47 -12.93 38.19
C SER A 89 -35.19 -12.17 36.89
N ARG A 90 -35.93 -11.08 36.62
CA ARG A 90 -35.65 -10.22 35.46
C ARG A 90 -34.33 -9.46 35.59
N LEU A 91 -34.05 -8.92 36.77
CA LEU A 91 -32.79 -8.21 37.06
C LEU A 91 -31.58 -9.14 36.92
N GLU A 92 -31.65 -10.36 37.46
CA GLU A 92 -30.61 -11.38 37.29
C GLU A 92 -30.38 -11.73 35.81
N SER A 93 -31.46 -11.87 35.03
CA SER A 93 -31.36 -12.10 33.59
C SER A 93 -30.71 -10.93 32.83
N ILE A 94 -31.01 -9.68 33.21
CA ILE A 94 -30.37 -8.49 32.64
C ILE A 94 -28.88 -8.48 32.99
N LYS A 95 -28.52 -8.81 34.25
CA LYS A 95 -27.12 -8.91 34.69
C LYS A 95 -26.34 -9.94 33.87
N GLU A 96 -26.90 -11.13 33.69
CA GLU A 96 -26.28 -12.20 32.91
C GLU A 96 -26.10 -11.80 31.44
N ARG A 97 -27.12 -11.17 30.84
CA ARG A 97 -27.05 -10.65 29.46
C ARG A 97 -26.00 -9.56 29.31
N SER A 98 -25.91 -8.62 30.26
CA SER A 98 -24.89 -7.58 30.26
C SER A 98 -23.49 -8.18 30.30
N LYS A 99 -23.24 -9.13 31.22
CA LYS A 99 -21.96 -9.84 31.30
C LYS A 99 -21.60 -10.56 30.00
N LYS A 100 -22.56 -11.27 29.40
CA LYS A 100 -22.35 -11.94 28.11
C LYS A 100 -22.02 -10.95 26.99
N LEU A 101 -22.66 -9.78 26.97
CA LEU A 101 -22.32 -8.73 26.00
C LEU A 101 -20.89 -8.22 26.20
N SER A 102 -20.46 -7.98 27.44
CA SER A 102 -19.07 -7.59 27.73
C SER A 102 -18.06 -8.65 27.25
N GLU A 103 -18.35 -9.94 27.47
CA GLU A 103 -17.51 -11.04 26.98
C GLU A 103 -17.45 -11.08 25.44
N LEU A 104 -18.57 -10.86 24.75
CA LEU A 104 -18.60 -10.79 23.29
C LEU A 104 -17.82 -9.58 22.76
N LEU A 105 -17.91 -8.42 23.42
CA LEU A 105 -17.13 -7.24 23.05
C LEU A 105 -15.62 -7.49 23.20
N LEU A 106 -15.18 -8.17 24.26
CA LEU A 106 -13.79 -8.59 24.43
C LEU A 106 -13.33 -9.54 23.31
N GLN A 107 -14.18 -10.45 22.85
CA GLN A 107 -13.88 -11.31 21.70
C GLN A 107 -13.75 -10.49 20.41
N VAL A 108 -14.62 -9.50 20.18
CA VAL A 108 -14.50 -8.60 19.03
C VAL A 108 -13.18 -7.84 19.05
N ILE A 109 -12.78 -7.28 20.21
CA ILE A 109 -11.46 -6.63 20.39
C ILE A 109 -10.33 -7.59 19.99
N THR A 110 -10.40 -8.84 20.46
CA THR A 110 -9.39 -9.86 20.16
C THR A 110 -9.31 -10.15 18.65
N LEU A 111 -10.46 -10.27 17.97
CA LEU A 111 -10.50 -10.48 16.53
C LEU A 111 -9.95 -9.28 15.74
N MET A 112 -10.12 -8.06 16.25
CA MET A 112 -9.58 -6.86 15.61
C MET A 112 -8.05 -6.74 15.73
N SER A 113 -7.40 -7.49 16.62
CA SER A 113 -5.94 -7.45 16.80
C SER A 113 -5.15 -7.89 15.55
N PHE A 114 -5.77 -8.63 14.63
CA PHE A 114 -5.14 -9.02 13.36
C PHE A 114 -4.94 -7.87 12.37
N GLN A 115 -5.53 -6.70 12.61
CA GLN A 115 -5.39 -5.55 11.71
C GLN A 115 -3.93 -5.10 11.57
N ASP A 116 -3.14 -5.15 12.65
CA ASP A 116 -1.72 -4.80 12.57
C ASP A 116 -0.96 -5.73 11.61
N LEU A 117 -1.22 -7.04 11.69
CA LEU A 117 -0.63 -8.02 10.78
C LEU A 117 -1.07 -7.76 9.33
N ALA A 118 -2.33 -7.40 9.09
CA ALA A 118 -2.82 -7.03 7.77
C ALA A 118 -2.12 -5.77 7.23
N SER A 119 -2.00 -4.72 8.04
CA SER A 119 -1.25 -3.50 7.69
C SER A 119 0.21 -3.82 7.34
N GLN A 120 0.88 -4.68 8.12
CA GLN A 120 2.26 -5.09 7.84
C GLN A 120 2.39 -5.86 6.52
N GLN A 121 1.45 -6.75 6.21
CA GLN A 121 1.48 -7.49 4.95
C GLN A 121 1.27 -6.56 3.74
N ILE A 122 0.38 -5.57 3.86
CA ILE A 122 0.19 -4.56 2.81
C ILE A 122 1.46 -3.71 2.64
N LYS A 123 2.13 -3.32 3.74
CA LYS A 123 3.42 -2.62 3.68
C LYS A 123 4.49 -3.41 2.92
N ARG A 124 4.56 -4.73 3.11
CA ARG A 124 5.47 -5.58 2.32
C ARG A 124 5.14 -5.58 0.83
N VAL A 125 3.86 -5.55 0.47
CA VAL A 125 3.45 -5.43 -0.94
C VAL A 125 3.88 -4.08 -1.51
N ILE A 126 3.70 -2.99 -0.75
CA ILE A 126 4.19 -1.65 -1.12
C ILE A 126 5.72 -1.67 -1.34
N GLU A 127 6.49 -2.31 -0.46
CA GLU A 127 7.95 -2.45 -0.63
C GLU A 127 8.32 -3.21 -1.91
N VAL A 128 7.58 -4.26 -2.25
CA VAL A 128 7.78 -5.00 -3.51
C VAL A 128 7.51 -4.09 -4.71
N LEU A 129 6.43 -3.30 -4.67
CA LEU A 129 6.09 -2.34 -5.72
C LEU A 129 7.18 -1.26 -5.87
N ASP A 130 7.73 -0.75 -4.78
CA ASP A 130 8.83 0.22 -4.82
C ASP A 130 10.13 -0.38 -5.38
N ASN A 131 10.41 -1.66 -5.08
CA ASN A 131 11.53 -2.37 -5.69
C ASN A 131 11.35 -2.56 -7.20
N ILE A 132 10.14 -2.90 -7.66
CA ILE A 132 9.83 -3.00 -9.10
C ILE A 132 10.05 -1.65 -9.78
N LYS A 133 9.58 -0.55 -9.15
CA LYS A 133 9.81 0.82 -9.63
C LYS A 133 11.31 1.12 -9.82
N LYS A 134 12.15 0.79 -8.82
CA LYS A 134 13.61 0.97 -8.91
C LYS A 134 14.23 0.13 -10.02
N THR A 135 13.78 -1.10 -10.22
CA THR A 135 14.25 -1.96 -11.31
C THR A 135 13.89 -1.39 -12.68
N ILE A 136 12.66 -0.90 -12.85
CA ILE A 136 12.23 -0.25 -14.10
C ILE A 136 13.08 0.99 -14.38
N LEU A 137 13.31 1.83 -13.36
CA LEU A 137 14.16 3.02 -13.49
C LEU A 137 15.58 2.65 -13.94
N LYS A 138 16.18 1.60 -13.35
CA LYS A 138 17.50 1.10 -13.76
C LYS A 138 17.52 0.63 -15.21
N ILE A 139 16.49 -0.08 -15.66
CA ILE A 139 16.39 -0.54 -17.05
C ILE A 139 16.30 0.65 -18.02
N VAL A 140 15.50 1.66 -17.67
CA VAL A 140 15.39 2.90 -18.46
C VAL A 140 16.73 3.62 -18.51
N LEU A 141 17.42 3.78 -17.39
CA LEU A 141 18.74 4.42 -17.31
C LEU A 141 19.80 3.68 -18.15
N SER A 142 19.90 2.35 -18.00
CA SER A 142 20.83 1.54 -18.80
C SER A 142 20.54 1.60 -20.30
N SER A 143 19.26 1.71 -20.68
CA SER A 143 18.87 1.89 -22.10
C SER A 143 19.26 3.28 -22.64
N ILE A 144 19.17 4.31 -21.81
CA ILE A 144 19.59 5.68 -22.13
C ILE A 144 21.12 5.78 -22.21
N GLU A 145 21.87 5.11 -21.33
CA GLU A 145 23.33 5.03 -21.40
C GLU A 145 23.83 4.43 -22.72
N ALA A 146 23.23 3.32 -23.14
CA ALA A 146 23.55 2.63 -24.40
C ALA A 146 23.18 3.44 -25.66
N SER A 147 22.34 4.46 -25.51
CA SER A 147 21.92 5.34 -26.61
C SER A 147 22.89 6.49 -26.84
N SER A 148 23.10 6.85 -28.12
CA SER A 148 23.92 7.99 -28.55
C SER A 148 23.18 9.33 -28.46
N LEU A 149 22.32 9.49 -27.45
CA LEU A 149 21.55 10.72 -27.20
C LEU A 149 22.42 11.80 -26.54
N SER A 150 22.09 13.08 -26.76
CA SER A 150 22.77 14.19 -26.09
C SER A 150 22.46 14.22 -24.59
N ILE A 151 23.34 14.81 -23.78
CA ILE A 151 23.19 14.90 -22.31
C ILE A 151 21.83 15.51 -21.92
N GLU A 152 21.42 16.60 -22.58
CA GLU A 152 20.10 17.23 -22.37
C GLU A 152 18.91 16.31 -22.70
N GLN A 153 19.05 15.41 -23.67
CA GLN A 153 18.01 14.43 -24.00
C GLN A 153 17.94 13.32 -22.95
N LYS A 154 19.10 12.90 -22.42
CA LYS A 154 19.18 11.91 -21.34
C LYS A 154 18.52 12.44 -20.07
N GLU A 155 18.88 13.65 -19.63
CA GLU A 155 18.27 14.31 -18.45
C GLU A 155 16.74 14.45 -18.58
N LYS A 156 16.24 14.82 -19.76
CA LYS A 156 14.81 14.99 -19.98
C LYS A 156 14.03 13.67 -19.92
N ILE A 157 14.61 12.57 -20.42
CA ILE A 157 13.98 11.25 -20.37
C ILE A 157 14.02 10.73 -18.93
N VAL A 158 15.12 10.91 -18.21
CA VAL A 158 15.23 10.53 -16.79
C VAL A 158 14.24 11.31 -15.94
N GLY A 159 14.16 12.63 -16.10
CA GLY A 159 13.19 13.46 -15.36
C GLY A 159 11.75 13.01 -15.59
N LYS A 160 11.39 12.73 -16.86
CA LYS A 160 10.04 12.27 -17.21
C LYS A 160 9.73 10.85 -16.73
N ALA A 161 10.68 9.93 -16.83
CA ALA A 161 10.54 8.56 -16.33
C ALA A 161 10.39 8.56 -14.81
N THR A 162 11.19 9.38 -14.13
CA THR A 162 11.15 9.48 -12.68
C THR A 162 9.83 10.13 -12.22
N GLU A 163 9.36 11.21 -12.87
CA GLU A 163 8.04 11.83 -12.63
C GLU A 163 6.88 10.85 -12.85
N MET A 164 6.92 10.03 -13.91
CA MET A 164 5.88 9.01 -14.15
C MET A 164 5.91 7.88 -13.12
N LEU A 165 7.10 7.53 -12.60
CA LEU A 165 7.29 6.42 -11.64
C LEU A 165 7.14 6.85 -10.18
N THR A 166 7.32 8.11 -9.83
CA THR A 166 7.07 8.62 -8.47
C THR A 166 5.67 9.21 -8.35
N GLY A 167 5.08 9.70 -9.44
CA GLY A 167 3.85 10.49 -9.39
C GLY A 167 4.06 11.92 -8.88
N ASP A 168 5.28 12.25 -8.43
CA ASP A 168 5.68 13.56 -7.94
C ASP A 168 6.42 14.32 -9.04
N ARG A 169 6.17 15.63 -9.14
CA ARG A 169 6.99 16.52 -9.97
C ARG A 169 8.39 16.57 -9.40
N ILE A 170 9.35 16.07 -10.17
CA ILE A 170 10.75 16.00 -9.75
C ILE A 170 11.49 17.20 -10.31
N PHE A 171 12.27 17.87 -9.45
CA PHE A 171 13.09 19.00 -9.85
C PHE A 171 14.42 18.50 -10.43
N GLN A 172 15.05 19.31 -11.27
CA GLN A 172 16.29 18.94 -11.96
C GLN A 172 17.43 18.60 -10.97
N GLU A 173 17.48 19.27 -9.81
CA GLU A 173 18.41 18.94 -8.73
C GLU A 173 18.23 17.53 -8.16
N ASP A 174 17.02 16.98 -8.17
CA ASP A 174 16.75 15.62 -7.70
C ASP A 174 17.13 14.58 -8.76
N VAL A 175 17.03 14.94 -10.04
CA VAL A 175 17.53 14.14 -11.17
C VAL A 175 19.06 14.08 -11.13
N ASP A 176 19.72 15.22 -10.91
CA ASP A 176 21.17 15.34 -10.82
C ASP A 176 21.73 14.49 -9.66
N LYS A 177 21.09 14.52 -8.49
CA LYS A 177 21.46 13.66 -7.35
C LYS A 177 21.27 12.19 -7.64
N LEU A 178 20.21 11.81 -8.36
CA LEU A 178 19.95 10.42 -8.73
C LEU A 178 20.99 9.90 -9.73
N LEU A 179 21.43 10.74 -10.67
CA LEU A 179 22.52 10.43 -11.58
C LEU A 179 23.84 10.29 -10.81
N GLU A 180 24.12 11.20 -9.88
CA GLU A 180 25.31 11.20 -9.03
C GLU A 180 25.38 9.96 -8.10
N GLU A 181 24.26 9.58 -7.46
CA GLU A 181 24.15 8.36 -6.63
C GLU A 181 24.33 7.06 -7.43
N LEU A 182 24.07 7.11 -8.74
CA LEU A 182 24.21 5.98 -9.65
C LEU A 182 25.54 5.98 -10.42
N GLY A 183 26.40 6.98 -10.19
CA GLY A 183 27.75 7.07 -10.76
C GLY A 183 27.81 7.62 -12.19
N LEU A 184 26.81 8.41 -12.59
CA LEU A 184 26.71 9.10 -13.89
C LEU A 184 26.90 10.60 -13.76
#